data_AF-A0A812WK14-F1
#
_entry.id   AF-A0A812WK14-F1
#
_cell.length_a   1.000
_cell.length_b   1.000
_cell.length_c   1.000
_cell.angle_alpha   90.00
_cell.angle_beta   90.00
_cell.angle_gamma   90.00
#
_symmetry.space_group_name_H-M   'P 1'
#
loop_
_entity.id
_entity.type
_entity.pdbx_description
1 polymer ?
#
loop_
_entity_poly.entity_id
_entity_poly.type
_entity_poly.pdbx_seq_one_letter_code
_entity_poly.pdbx_strand_id
1 'polypeptide(L)'
;AKGKSWAKKGDWKAKHNASLTAKGPGKMANKKGAGKTGQAGAGKHGFVAKGGKTGGKMGGKMGGKMGGKMGKNSTKDFVEEMITKFLEMPAPWKNEAVSANRPLVFMHQHRAGGTTLRKLLYNETMHLVCATGPRLTWIHGVNCRAFKNNVSDAAVYGGEFCWSGKHVSCVTNFREPISRITSCYAQRLVAKRKVAPYCMAKLEPQKLKTLLVNYGCVNEPFRRLGQCGVQTGADATDKRKRMQIWNNTLQNLASCVPILVDHQETFSAAVKHFPQFKQAFWHMKKEKFNLNSYPK
;
A
#
# COMPACT_ATOMS: atom_id res chain seq x y z
N ALA A 1 -42.18 -6.75 -50.45
CA ALA A 1 -42.51 -7.76 -49.42
C ALA A 1 -41.67 -7.50 -48.18
N LYS A 2 -42.31 -7.41 -47.00
CA LYS A 2 -41.70 -7.10 -45.70
C LYS A 2 -41.03 -8.35 -45.12
N GLY A 3 -39.90 -8.17 -44.44
CA GLY A 3 -39.28 -9.20 -43.59
C GLY A 3 -38.39 -8.57 -42.52
N LYS A 4 -38.99 -8.09 -41.43
CA LYS A 4 -38.28 -7.69 -40.20
C LYS A 4 -38.09 -8.92 -39.32
N SER A 5 -36.88 -9.14 -38.80
CA SER A 5 -36.66 -10.05 -37.68
C SER A 5 -35.89 -9.33 -36.57
N TRP A 6 -36.47 -9.39 -35.38
CA TRP A 6 -36.01 -8.79 -34.13
C TRP A 6 -35.19 -9.80 -33.35
N ALA A 7 -33.98 -9.44 -32.93
CA ALA A 7 -33.24 -10.18 -31.90
C ALA A 7 -33.25 -9.38 -30.59
N LYS A 8 -33.79 -10.03 -29.56
CA LYS A 8 -34.13 -9.51 -28.22
C LYS A 8 -32.89 -9.11 -27.42
N LYS A 9 -32.92 -7.91 -26.84
CA LYS A 9 -32.05 -7.51 -25.71
C LYS A 9 -32.56 -8.21 -24.45
N GLY A 10 -31.71 -9.05 -23.85
CA GLY A 10 -31.95 -9.62 -22.52
C GLY A 10 -31.57 -8.61 -21.43
N ASP A 11 -32.58 -8.21 -20.66
CA ASP A 11 -32.47 -7.45 -19.42
C ASP A 11 -31.77 -8.30 -18.33
N TRP A 12 -30.66 -7.81 -17.79
CA TRP A 12 -30.09 -8.29 -16.52
C TRP A 12 -30.24 -7.19 -15.47
N LYS A 13 -31.41 -7.16 -14.82
CA LYS A 13 -31.62 -6.47 -13.54
C LYS A 13 -31.28 -7.43 -12.41
N ALA A 14 -30.09 -7.29 -11.81
CA ALA A 14 -29.78 -7.87 -10.51
C ALA A 14 -29.85 -6.77 -9.44
N LYS A 15 -30.89 -6.86 -8.62
CA LYS A 15 -31.15 -6.06 -7.43
C LYS A 15 -30.13 -6.41 -6.34
N HIS A 16 -29.37 -5.42 -5.86
CA HIS A 16 -28.77 -5.46 -4.52
C HIS A 16 -28.81 -4.06 -3.89
N ASN A 17 -29.98 -3.71 -3.34
CA ASN A 17 -30.09 -2.68 -2.32
C ASN A 17 -30.05 -3.39 -0.96
N ALA A 18 -28.91 -3.35 -0.30
CA ALA A 18 -28.81 -3.60 1.14
C ALA A 18 -28.43 -2.28 1.81
N SER A 19 -29.47 -1.62 2.31
CA SER A 19 -29.41 -0.43 3.15
C SER A 19 -28.71 -0.76 4.46
N LEU A 20 -27.54 -0.17 4.70
CA LEU A 20 -26.92 -0.10 6.03
C LEU A 20 -27.44 1.17 6.72
N THR A 21 -28.61 1.06 7.35
CA THR A 21 -29.09 2.06 8.30
C THR A 21 -28.21 2.00 9.56
N ALA A 22 -27.42 3.05 9.76
CA ALA A 22 -26.70 3.29 11.00
C ALA A 22 -27.72 3.56 12.13
N LYS A 23 -27.89 2.60 13.04
CA LYS A 23 -28.56 2.83 14.33
C LYS A 23 -27.67 3.76 15.18
N GLY A 24 -28.27 4.87 15.61
CA GLY A 24 -27.62 5.90 16.41
C GLY A 24 -27.16 5.42 17.80
N PRO A 25 -26.33 6.22 18.49
CA PRO A 25 -25.80 5.87 19.80
C PRO A 25 -26.90 5.91 20.86
N GLY A 26 -27.17 4.76 21.48
CA GLY A 26 -28.00 4.64 22.66
C GLY A 26 -27.35 5.33 23.87
N LYS A 27 -28.15 6.13 24.57
CA LYS A 27 -27.82 6.75 25.87
C LYS A 27 -27.49 5.64 26.89
N MET A 28 -26.27 5.64 27.43
CA MET A 28 -25.95 4.85 28.63
C MET A 28 -26.41 5.61 29.87
N ALA A 29 -27.27 4.96 30.64
CA ALA A 29 -27.74 5.41 31.93
C ALA A 29 -26.61 5.38 32.97
N ASN A 30 -26.54 6.45 33.73
CA ASN A 30 -25.63 6.68 34.83
C ASN A 30 -26.09 5.86 36.05
N LYS A 31 -25.39 4.79 36.42
CA LYS A 31 -25.63 4.08 37.70
C LYS A 31 -24.58 4.53 38.71
N LYS A 32 -25.04 5.33 39.67
CA LYS A 32 -24.38 5.55 40.96
C LYS A 32 -24.31 4.22 41.71
N GLY A 33 -23.12 3.87 42.20
CA GLY A 33 -22.89 2.78 43.12
C GLY A 33 -21.75 3.15 44.06
N ALA A 34 -22.10 3.59 45.26
CA ALA A 34 -21.18 3.77 46.37
C ALA A 34 -20.76 2.41 46.92
N GLY A 35 -19.49 2.26 47.25
CA GLY A 35 -18.94 1.08 47.92
C GLY A 35 -17.54 1.37 48.42
N LYS A 36 -17.45 1.93 49.63
CA LYS A 36 -16.23 1.93 50.45
C LYS A 36 -16.03 0.53 51.01
N THR A 37 -14.81 0.01 50.92
CA THR A 37 -14.15 -0.82 51.93
C THR A 37 -12.68 -0.91 51.54
N GLY A 38 -11.82 -0.46 52.44
CA GLY A 38 -10.37 -0.62 52.30
C GLY A 38 -9.93 -2.00 52.79
N GLN A 39 -8.73 -2.39 52.38
CA GLN A 39 -7.81 -3.11 53.26
C GLN A 39 -6.40 -3.05 52.68
N ALA A 40 -5.46 -2.85 53.60
CA ALA A 40 -4.03 -2.86 53.38
C ALA A 40 -3.52 -4.27 53.04
N GLY A 41 -2.41 -4.34 52.32
CA GLY A 41 -1.69 -5.60 52.10
C GLY A 41 -0.35 -5.35 51.45
N ALA A 42 0.66 -5.15 52.28
CA ALA A 42 2.07 -5.14 51.88
C ALA A 42 2.48 -6.53 51.34
N GLY A 43 3.29 -6.55 50.28
CA GLY A 43 3.83 -7.78 49.71
C GLY A 43 4.99 -7.50 48.78
N LYS A 44 6.18 -7.36 49.37
CA LYS A 44 7.47 -7.36 48.68
C LYS A 44 7.65 -8.70 47.97
N HIS A 45 7.91 -8.73 46.66
CA HIS A 45 8.76 -9.75 46.05
C HIS A 45 9.48 -9.15 44.85
N GLY A 46 10.79 -8.96 45.02
CA GLY A 46 11.71 -8.71 43.93
C GLY A 46 11.99 -10.00 43.19
N PHE A 47 12.02 -9.93 41.86
CA PHE A 47 12.74 -10.89 41.03
C PHE A 47 13.59 -10.10 40.04
N VAL A 48 14.89 -10.08 40.35
CA VAL A 48 15.96 -9.65 39.46
C VAL A 48 16.28 -10.84 38.56
N ALA A 49 15.87 -10.78 37.29
CA ALA A 49 16.37 -11.70 36.27
C ALA A 49 17.44 -10.96 35.42
N LYS A 50 18.70 -11.16 35.81
CA LYS A 50 19.86 -11.01 34.93
C LYS A 50 19.87 -12.21 33.98
N GLY A 51 20.01 -11.98 32.68
CA GLY A 51 20.39 -13.06 31.76
C GLY A 51 20.20 -12.75 30.28
N GLY A 52 21.29 -12.82 29.51
CA GLY A 52 21.23 -13.25 28.11
C GLY A 52 21.23 -12.18 27.03
N LYS A 53 22.32 -11.42 26.89
CA LYS A 53 22.74 -10.88 25.59
C LYS A 53 23.30 -12.00 24.74
N THR A 54 22.56 -12.50 23.75
CA THR A 54 23.12 -13.17 22.56
C THR A 54 22.04 -13.26 21.49
N GLY A 55 22.26 -12.68 20.31
CA GLY A 55 21.25 -12.72 19.24
C GLY A 55 21.58 -11.92 17.99
N GLY A 56 22.66 -12.29 17.30
CA GLY A 56 22.77 -12.26 15.83
C GLY A 56 22.41 -10.98 15.08
N LYS A 57 23.33 -10.01 15.04
CA LYS A 57 23.33 -8.93 14.04
C LYS A 57 23.84 -9.47 12.70
N MET A 58 23.01 -10.22 11.96
CA MET A 58 23.29 -10.54 10.56
C MET A 58 22.90 -9.33 9.69
N GLY A 59 23.85 -8.38 9.62
CA GLY A 59 23.84 -7.34 8.60
C GLY A 59 24.14 -7.96 7.25
N GLY A 60 23.15 -7.94 6.35
CA GLY A 60 23.35 -8.23 4.93
C GLY A 60 24.33 -7.21 4.33
N LYS A 61 25.58 -7.64 4.19
CA LYS A 61 26.68 -6.93 3.55
C LYS A 61 26.52 -7.03 2.02
N MET A 62 25.52 -6.34 1.49
CA MET A 62 25.41 -6.02 0.05
C MET A 62 25.61 -4.52 -0.15
N GLY A 63 26.72 -4.01 0.38
CA GLY A 63 27.26 -2.68 0.04
C GLY A 63 28.27 -2.83 -1.08
N GLY A 64 27.80 -3.14 -2.29
CA GLY A 64 28.62 -3.14 -3.49
C GLY A 64 29.29 -1.78 -3.67
N LYS A 65 30.58 -1.83 -3.97
CA LYS A 65 31.57 -0.74 -4.03
C LYS A 65 31.24 0.26 -5.16
N MET A 66 30.12 0.99 -5.11
CA MET A 66 29.84 2.13 -6.00
C MET A 66 30.52 3.41 -5.51
N GLY A 67 31.82 3.31 -5.22
CA GLY A 67 32.67 4.41 -4.79
C GLY A 67 33.50 5.01 -5.93
N GLY A 68 32.96 5.02 -7.16
CA GLY A 68 33.56 5.79 -8.24
C GLY A 68 33.56 7.28 -7.86
N LYS A 69 34.71 7.94 -7.97
CA LYS A 69 34.87 9.39 -7.79
C LYS A 69 33.84 10.11 -8.68
N MET A 70 32.68 10.47 -8.13
CA MET A 70 31.77 11.39 -8.81
C MET A 70 32.50 12.71 -8.92
N GLY A 71 32.90 13.06 -10.14
CA GLY A 71 33.58 14.32 -10.45
C GLY A 71 32.79 15.49 -9.89
N LYS A 72 33.50 16.43 -9.25
CA LYS A 72 32.93 17.59 -8.53
C LYS A 72 32.04 18.52 -9.38
N ASN A 73 31.94 18.32 -10.69
CA ASN A 73 31.26 19.25 -11.62
C ASN A 73 30.12 18.63 -12.46
N SER A 74 29.60 17.44 -12.13
CA SER A 74 28.40 16.95 -12.82
C SER A 74 27.14 17.64 -12.30
N THR A 75 26.69 18.66 -13.03
CA THR A 75 25.38 19.32 -12.86
C THR A 75 24.21 18.45 -13.38
N LYS A 76 24.50 17.33 -14.07
CA LYS A 76 23.46 16.42 -14.56
C LYS A 76 22.70 15.79 -13.40
N ASP A 77 21.37 15.82 -13.51
CA ASP A 77 20.49 15.15 -12.57
C ASP A 77 20.69 13.63 -12.70
N PHE A 78 20.87 12.96 -11.56
CA PHE A 78 21.07 11.51 -11.49
C PHE A 78 19.77 10.74 -11.78
N VAL A 79 18.63 11.43 -11.81
CA VAL A 79 17.31 10.84 -12.09
C VAL A 79 17.23 10.20 -13.46
N GLU A 80 17.76 10.84 -14.51
CA GLU A 80 17.71 10.29 -15.87
C GLU A 80 18.44 8.95 -15.98
N GLU A 81 19.68 8.88 -15.46
CA GLU A 81 20.47 7.64 -15.45
C GLU A 81 19.74 6.52 -14.69
N MET A 82 19.14 6.83 -13.55
CA MET A 82 18.38 5.86 -12.77
C MET A 82 17.13 5.35 -13.51
N ILE A 83 16.44 6.23 -14.25
CA ILE A 83 15.28 5.85 -15.07
C ILE A 83 15.73 4.92 -16.20
N THR A 84 16.77 5.28 -16.95
CA THR A 84 17.32 4.44 -18.01
C THR A 84 17.69 3.07 -17.48
N LYS A 85 18.45 3.02 -16.38
CA LYS A 85 18.83 1.77 -15.74
C LYS A 85 17.63 0.94 -15.28
N PHE A 86 16.58 1.59 -14.79
CA PHE A 86 15.34 0.90 -14.39
C PHE A 86 14.61 0.31 -15.59
N LEU A 87 14.52 1.04 -16.70
CA LEU A 87 13.87 0.58 -17.94
C LEU A 87 14.62 -0.59 -18.60
N GLU A 88 15.94 -0.68 -18.38
CA GLU A 88 16.78 -1.79 -18.83
C GLU A 88 16.68 -3.04 -17.93
N MET A 89 16.06 -2.95 -16.75
CA MET A 89 15.91 -4.11 -15.86
C MET A 89 14.95 -5.14 -16.48
N PRO A 90 15.19 -6.44 -16.25
CA PRO A 90 14.29 -7.47 -16.72
C PRO A 90 12.90 -7.30 -16.10
N ALA A 91 11.86 -7.57 -16.90
CA ALA A 91 10.50 -7.63 -16.40
C ALA A 91 10.37 -8.68 -15.29
N PRO A 92 9.47 -8.47 -14.31
CA PRO A 92 9.26 -9.44 -13.24
C PRO A 92 8.79 -10.77 -13.81
N TRP A 93 9.16 -11.85 -13.12
CA TRP A 93 8.74 -13.20 -13.48
C TRP A 93 7.21 -13.35 -13.45
N LYS A 94 6.66 -14.05 -14.45
CA LYS A 94 5.23 -14.36 -14.50
C LYS A 94 4.86 -15.40 -13.45
N ASN A 95 3.64 -15.28 -12.91
CA ASN A 95 3.09 -16.27 -12.01
C ASN A 95 1.64 -16.61 -12.39
N GLU A 96 1.54 -17.56 -13.31
CA GLU A 96 0.29 -18.03 -13.91
C GLU A 96 -0.50 -18.97 -12.96
N ALA A 97 0.12 -19.42 -11.88
CA ALA A 97 -0.45 -20.36 -10.90
C ALA A 97 -0.17 -19.90 -9.46
N VAL A 98 -0.75 -18.76 -9.07
CA VAL A 98 -0.62 -18.22 -7.71
C VAL A 98 -1.19 -19.22 -6.69
N SER A 99 -0.38 -19.54 -5.69
CA SER A 99 -0.66 -20.54 -4.65
C SER A 99 0.11 -20.19 -3.37
N ALA A 100 -0.10 -20.92 -2.28
CA ALA A 100 0.68 -20.73 -1.04
C ALA A 100 2.20 -20.82 -1.24
N ASN A 101 2.66 -21.72 -2.12
CA ASN A 101 4.07 -21.91 -2.43
C ASN A 101 4.63 -20.87 -3.42
N ARG A 102 3.75 -20.20 -4.17
CA ARG A 102 4.10 -19.14 -5.13
C ARG A 102 3.14 -17.97 -4.95
N PRO A 103 3.25 -17.25 -3.82
CA PRO A 103 2.25 -16.26 -3.47
C PRO A 103 2.36 -14.99 -4.32
N LEU A 104 1.23 -14.33 -4.51
CA LEU A 104 1.17 -12.95 -4.97
C LEU A 104 1.19 -12.00 -3.78
N VAL A 105 2.12 -11.05 -3.78
CA VAL A 105 2.16 -9.95 -2.82
C VAL A 105 1.70 -8.66 -3.51
N PHE A 106 0.53 -8.17 -3.13
CA PHE A 106 0.04 -6.85 -3.47
C PHE A 106 0.57 -5.80 -2.49
N MET A 107 1.56 -5.04 -2.94
CA MET A 107 2.12 -3.90 -2.22
C MET A 107 1.22 -2.68 -2.41
N HIS A 108 0.37 -2.43 -1.41
CA HIS A 108 -0.58 -1.34 -1.44
C HIS A 108 0.10 0.01 -1.20
N GLN A 109 0.06 0.89 -2.20
CA GLN A 109 0.39 2.31 -2.03
C GLN A 109 -0.85 3.08 -1.53
N HIS A 110 -0.65 3.87 -0.48
CA HIS A 110 -1.73 4.66 0.11
C HIS A 110 -2.29 5.68 -0.89
N ARG A 111 -3.63 5.78 -0.97
CA ARG A 111 -4.39 6.71 -1.85
C ARG A 111 -4.22 6.46 -3.35
N ALA A 112 -3.77 5.27 -3.74
CA ALA A 112 -3.66 4.87 -5.14
C ALA A 112 -4.73 3.85 -5.58
N GLY A 113 -5.92 3.83 -4.94
CA GLY A 113 -6.99 2.89 -5.29
C GLY A 113 -6.83 1.46 -4.75
N GLY A 114 -5.81 1.20 -3.92
CA GLY A 114 -5.52 -0.19 -3.54
C GLY A 114 -6.46 -0.81 -2.51
N THR A 115 -7.33 -0.06 -1.84
CA THR A 115 -8.43 -0.67 -1.07
C THR A 115 -9.41 -1.39 -2.00
N THR A 116 -9.75 -0.80 -3.14
CA THR A 116 -10.62 -1.43 -4.14
C THR A 116 -9.93 -2.64 -4.75
N LEU A 117 -8.68 -2.50 -5.19
CA LEU A 117 -7.93 -3.63 -5.74
C LEU A 117 -7.76 -4.78 -4.74
N ARG A 118 -7.53 -4.50 -3.44
CA ARG A 118 -7.52 -5.55 -2.41
C ARG A 118 -8.83 -6.33 -2.38
N LYS A 119 -9.98 -5.65 -2.38
CA LYS A 119 -11.30 -6.30 -2.37
C LYS A 119 -11.53 -7.14 -3.62
N LEU A 120 -11.13 -6.64 -4.78
CA LEU A 120 -11.26 -7.38 -6.03
C LEU A 120 -10.38 -8.64 -6.02
N LEU A 121 -9.11 -8.52 -5.61
CA LEU A 121 -8.22 -9.69 -5.45
C LEU A 121 -8.75 -10.69 -4.42
N TYR A 122 -9.35 -10.20 -3.32
CA TYR A 122 -10.00 -11.05 -2.33
C TYR A 122 -11.09 -11.92 -2.96
N ASN A 123 -12.04 -11.28 -3.65
CA ASN A 123 -13.20 -11.92 -4.24
C ASN A 123 -12.76 -12.96 -5.28
N GLU A 124 -11.83 -12.60 -6.17
CA GLU A 124 -11.30 -13.57 -7.14
C GLU A 124 -10.61 -14.76 -6.45
N THR A 125 -9.84 -14.52 -5.38
CA THR A 125 -9.18 -15.62 -4.65
C THR A 125 -10.19 -16.55 -3.98
N MET A 126 -11.32 -16.03 -3.49
CA MET A 126 -12.41 -16.85 -2.93
C MET A 126 -13.05 -17.77 -3.98
N HIS A 127 -13.08 -17.36 -5.25
CA HIS A 127 -13.64 -18.15 -6.34
C HIS A 127 -12.66 -19.21 -6.87
N LEU A 128 -11.36 -19.07 -6.60
CA LEU A 128 -10.36 -20.08 -6.93
C LEU A 128 -10.40 -21.19 -5.88
N VAL A 129 -11.20 -22.23 -6.17
CA VAL A 129 -11.52 -23.40 -5.32
C VAL A 129 -10.32 -24.11 -4.67
N CYS A 130 -9.09 -23.84 -5.12
CA CYS A 130 -7.86 -24.51 -4.67
C CYS A 130 -6.91 -23.62 -3.85
N ALA A 131 -7.27 -22.38 -3.51
CA ALA A 131 -6.39 -21.51 -2.74
C ALA A 131 -6.65 -21.66 -1.23
N THR A 132 -5.64 -22.13 -0.50
CA THR A 132 -5.46 -21.74 0.92
C THR A 132 -5.70 -20.22 1.00
N GLY A 133 -6.78 -19.81 1.67
CA GLY A 133 -7.45 -18.54 1.43
C GLY A 133 -6.55 -17.28 1.46
N PRO A 134 -6.99 -16.16 0.86
CA PRO A 134 -6.25 -14.91 0.82
C PRO A 134 -6.08 -14.29 2.22
N ARG A 135 -4.88 -13.76 2.48
CA ARG A 135 -4.59 -12.95 3.67
C ARG A 135 -4.40 -11.50 3.30
N LEU A 136 -5.50 -10.77 3.35
CA LEU A 136 -5.47 -9.32 3.18
C LEU A 136 -5.42 -8.65 4.55
N THR A 137 -4.39 -7.84 4.76
CA THR A 137 -4.33 -6.94 5.91
C THR A 137 -5.59 -6.08 5.95
N TRP A 138 -6.10 -5.87 7.17
CA TRP A 138 -7.41 -5.29 7.52
C TRP A 138 -8.65 -6.18 7.43
N ILE A 139 -8.73 -7.17 6.52
CA ILE A 139 -9.93 -8.04 6.46
C ILE A 139 -9.86 -9.13 7.55
N HIS A 140 -8.65 -9.55 7.95
CA HIS A 140 -8.43 -10.64 8.92
C HIS A 140 -7.58 -10.23 10.13
N GLY A 141 -7.58 -8.95 10.51
CA GLY A 141 -6.80 -8.48 11.68
C GLY A 141 -5.26 -8.59 11.53
N VAL A 142 -4.73 -8.95 10.36
CA VAL A 142 -3.27 -8.98 10.12
C VAL A 142 -2.73 -7.56 10.26
N ASN A 143 -1.88 -7.35 11.26
CA ASN A 143 -1.20 -6.07 11.49
C ASN A 143 -0.41 -5.69 10.22
N CYS A 144 -0.54 -4.44 9.74
CA CYS A 144 0.13 -3.95 8.54
C CYS A 144 1.66 -4.17 8.54
N ARG A 145 2.27 -4.36 9.71
CA ARG A 145 3.71 -4.62 9.88
C ARG A 145 4.11 -6.10 9.84
N ALA A 146 3.18 -7.02 9.65
CA ALA A 146 3.38 -8.44 9.96
C ALA A 146 3.47 -9.37 8.73
N PHE A 147 3.61 -8.88 7.50
CA PHE A 147 4.08 -9.78 6.43
C PHE A 147 5.56 -10.07 6.65
N LYS A 148 5.80 -11.07 7.50
CA LYS A 148 7.06 -11.76 7.59
C LYS A 148 6.95 -12.96 6.66
N ASN A 149 7.92 -13.08 5.75
CA ASN A 149 7.99 -14.14 4.73
C ASN A 149 8.13 -15.57 5.28
N ASN A 150 7.80 -15.83 6.54
CA ASN A 150 7.77 -17.15 7.16
C ASN A 150 6.33 -17.65 7.35
N VAL A 151 5.33 -16.87 6.94
CA VAL A 151 3.93 -17.27 6.91
C VAL A 151 3.57 -17.50 5.44
N SER A 152 3.48 -18.78 5.04
CA SER A 152 3.23 -19.23 3.66
C SER A 152 1.92 -20.00 3.55
N ASP A 153 0.87 -19.53 4.22
CA ASP A 153 -0.42 -20.21 4.31
C ASP A 153 -1.53 -19.55 3.47
N ALA A 154 -1.17 -18.56 2.66
CA ALA A 154 -2.07 -17.87 1.75
C ALA A 154 -1.46 -17.71 0.36
N ALA A 155 -2.32 -17.79 -0.66
CA ALA A 155 -1.94 -17.56 -2.04
C ALA A 155 -1.78 -16.07 -2.37
N VAL A 156 -2.55 -15.20 -1.71
CA VAL A 156 -2.52 -13.76 -1.93
C VAL A 156 -2.33 -13.02 -0.62
N TYR A 157 -1.30 -12.18 -0.57
CA TYR A 157 -1.07 -11.22 0.49
C TYR A 157 -1.30 -9.82 -0.05
N GLY A 158 -2.01 -8.99 0.69
CA GLY A 158 -2.28 -7.61 0.24
C GLY A 158 -2.28 -6.65 1.40
N GLY A 159 -1.51 -5.58 1.27
CA GLY A 159 -1.30 -4.70 2.39
C GLY A 159 -0.26 -3.63 2.22
N GLU A 160 -0.21 -2.79 3.24
CA GLU A 160 0.76 -1.72 3.39
C GLU A 160 2.10 -2.29 3.90
N PHE A 161 2.71 -3.16 3.10
CA PHE A 161 3.97 -3.83 3.43
C PHE A 161 5.19 -2.99 3.04
N CYS A 162 6.33 -3.30 3.66
CA CYS A 162 7.61 -2.91 3.08
C CYS A 162 8.19 -4.07 2.29
N TRP A 163 8.99 -3.75 1.29
CA TRP A 163 9.81 -4.74 0.60
C TRP A 163 10.78 -5.41 1.56
N SER A 164 10.91 -6.73 1.46
CA SER A 164 11.76 -7.56 2.32
C SER A 164 12.72 -8.48 1.55
N GLY A 165 12.93 -8.21 0.26
CA GLY A 165 14.04 -8.79 -0.52
C GLY A 165 13.92 -10.27 -0.89
N LYS A 166 12.72 -10.86 -0.86
CA LYS A 166 12.52 -12.27 -1.26
C LYS A 166 11.88 -12.39 -2.64
N HIS A 167 12.16 -13.51 -3.31
CA HIS A 167 11.61 -13.91 -4.61
C HIS A 167 10.11 -14.25 -4.52
N VAL A 168 9.28 -13.24 -4.31
CA VAL A 168 7.81 -13.35 -4.37
C VAL A 168 7.31 -12.63 -5.61
N SER A 169 6.21 -13.10 -6.19
CA SER A 169 5.60 -12.35 -7.28
C SER A 169 4.90 -11.14 -6.69
N CYS A 170 5.10 -9.98 -7.29
CA CYS A 170 4.62 -8.74 -6.72
C CYS A 170 3.78 -7.95 -7.73
N VAL A 171 2.75 -7.29 -7.21
CA VAL A 171 2.01 -6.24 -7.89
C VAL A 171 1.95 -5.01 -6.98
N THR A 172 2.04 -3.81 -7.54
CA THR A 172 1.89 -2.55 -6.79
C THR A 172 1.02 -1.61 -7.58
N ASN A 173 0.34 -0.69 -6.90
CA ASN A 173 -0.56 0.27 -7.51
C ASN A 173 -0.01 1.69 -7.38
N PHE A 174 0.06 2.41 -8.47
CA PHE A 174 0.38 3.82 -8.53
C PHE A 174 -0.83 4.61 -9.02
N ARG A 175 -0.75 5.90 -8.81
CA ARG A 175 -1.76 6.87 -9.19
C ARG A 175 -1.06 8.14 -9.62
N GLU A 176 -1.68 8.90 -10.50
CA GLU A 176 -1.20 10.23 -10.88
C GLU A 176 -0.82 11.04 -9.60
N PRO A 177 0.41 11.62 -9.54
CA PRO A 177 0.95 12.24 -8.35
C PRO A 177 0.05 13.30 -7.69
N ILE A 178 -0.50 14.25 -8.47
CA ILE A 178 -1.34 15.34 -7.95
C ILE A 178 -2.62 14.78 -7.34
N SER A 179 -3.26 13.84 -8.02
CA SER A 179 -4.45 13.13 -7.57
C SER A 179 -4.21 12.39 -6.27
N ARG A 180 -3.08 11.70 -6.16
CA ARG A 180 -2.67 10.97 -4.95
C ARG A 180 -2.40 11.94 -3.78
N ILE A 181 -1.66 13.02 -4.03
CA ILE A 181 -1.32 14.05 -3.03
C ILE A 181 -2.59 14.72 -2.52
N THR A 182 -3.48 15.13 -3.41
CA THR A 182 -4.76 15.76 -3.09
C THR A 182 -5.64 14.84 -2.25
N SER A 183 -5.77 13.56 -2.65
CA SER A 183 -6.52 12.56 -1.87
C SER A 183 -5.89 12.32 -0.49
N CYS A 184 -4.55 12.30 -0.40
CA CYS A 184 -3.85 12.19 0.88
C CYS A 184 -4.08 13.41 1.77
N TYR A 185 -3.96 14.62 1.22
CA TYR A 185 -4.20 15.87 1.93
C TYR A 185 -5.61 15.90 2.53
N ALA A 186 -6.63 15.71 1.68
CA ALA A 186 -8.03 15.75 2.12
C ALA A 186 -8.32 14.72 3.21
N GLN A 187 -7.89 13.47 3.02
CA GLN A 187 -8.23 12.44 4.01
C GLN A 187 -7.34 12.49 5.27
N ARG A 188 -6.03 12.61 5.11
CA ARG A 188 -5.09 12.47 6.21
C ARG A 188 -4.95 13.76 6.98
N LEU A 189 -4.74 14.89 6.30
CA LEU A 189 -4.45 16.17 6.93
C LEU A 189 -5.72 16.91 7.37
N VAL A 190 -6.73 16.94 6.51
CA VAL A 190 -8.00 17.64 6.81
C VAL A 190 -8.91 16.76 7.65
N ALA A 191 -9.38 15.62 7.13
CA ALA A 191 -10.42 14.84 7.80
C ALA A 191 -9.92 14.10 9.06
N LYS A 192 -8.79 13.39 8.98
CA LYS A 192 -8.32 12.51 10.07
C LYS A 192 -7.52 13.26 11.13
N ARG A 193 -6.53 14.06 10.72
CA ARG A 193 -5.62 14.76 11.64
C ARG A 193 -6.11 16.14 12.04
N LYS A 194 -6.93 16.79 11.21
CA LYS A 194 -7.43 18.15 11.43
C LYS A 194 -6.31 19.19 11.66
N VAL A 195 -5.19 19.04 10.93
CA VAL A 195 -4.00 19.91 11.05
C VAL A 195 -3.83 20.85 9.85
N ALA A 196 -4.72 20.76 8.87
CA ALA A 196 -4.68 21.55 7.66
C ALA A 196 -6.09 22.06 7.30
N PRO A 197 -6.20 23.27 6.72
CA PRO A 197 -7.48 23.77 6.24
C PRO A 197 -7.96 22.94 5.05
N TYR A 198 -9.26 23.00 4.77
CA TYR A 198 -9.83 22.32 3.62
C TYR A 198 -9.24 22.80 2.28
N CYS A 199 -9.16 24.11 2.08
CA CYS A 199 -8.54 24.70 0.90
C CYS A 199 -7.02 24.77 1.07
N MET A 200 -6.29 24.06 0.20
CA MET A 200 -4.83 23.97 0.23
C MET A 200 -4.16 25.33 0.00
N ALA A 201 -4.78 26.21 -0.80
CA ALA A 201 -4.27 27.56 -1.09
C ALA A 201 -4.22 28.49 0.13
N LYS A 202 -4.89 28.14 1.24
CA LYS A 202 -4.79 28.88 2.51
C LYS A 202 -3.51 28.58 3.29
N LEU A 203 -2.64 27.69 2.78
CA LEU A 203 -1.36 27.37 3.39
C LEU A 203 -0.22 28.01 2.61
N GLU A 204 0.71 28.61 3.35
CA GLU A 204 2.02 28.97 2.81
C GLU A 204 2.71 27.76 2.15
N PRO A 205 3.39 27.93 1.00
CA PRO A 205 4.02 26.82 0.28
C PRO A 205 4.95 25.97 1.15
N GLN A 206 5.75 26.60 2.02
CA GLN A 206 6.68 25.90 2.89
C GLN A 206 5.96 25.09 3.98
N LYS A 207 4.84 25.60 4.50
CA LYS A 207 3.99 24.88 5.47
C LYS A 207 3.30 23.70 4.81
N LEU A 208 2.76 23.88 3.60
CA LEU A 208 2.19 22.80 2.80
C LEU A 208 3.21 21.69 2.55
N LYS A 209 4.41 22.04 2.08
CA LYS A 209 5.51 21.10 1.86
C LYS A 209 5.82 20.31 3.12
N THR A 210 5.97 20.99 4.25
CA THR A 210 6.24 20.37 5.56
C THR A 210 5.16 19.39 5.96
N LEU A 211 3.88 19.75 5.82
CA LEU A 211 2.75 18.88 6.11
C LEU A 211 2.72 17.64 5.19
N LEU A 212 2.92 17.84 3.89
CA LEU A 212 2.92 16.74 2.92
C LEU A 212 4.05 15.74 3.18
N VAL A 213 5.22 16.21 3.58
CA VAL A 213 6.38 15.36 3.94
C VAL A 213 6.14 14.66 5.28
N ASN A 214 5.83 15.39 6.34
CA ASN A 214 5.72 14.85 7.71
C ASN A 214 4.60 13.81 7.85
N TYR A 215 3.54 13.95 7.06
CA TYR A 215 2.43 13.00 7.05
C TYR A 215 2.50 12.00 5.90
N GLY A 216 3.62 11.96 5.17
CA GLY A 216 3.93 10.92 4.19
C GLY A 216 3.01 10.90 2.96
N CYS A 217 2.55 12.08 2.51
CA CYS A 217 1.76 12.18 1.29
C CYS A 217 2.63 12.11 0.03
N VAL A 218 3.90 12.50 0.09
CA VAL A 218 4.81 12.52 -1.08
C VAL A 218 5.72 11.30 -1.18
N ASN A 219 5.87 10.48 -0.12
CA ASN A 219 6.93 9.49 -0.04
C ASN A 219 6.49 8.02 -0.01
N GLU A 220 5.21 7.70 -0.22
CA GLU A 220 4.72 6.31 -0.12
C GLU A 220 5.50 5.32 -1.00
N PRO A 221 5.81 5.60 -2.29
CA PRO A 221 6.63 4.68 -3.09
C PRO A 221 7.96 4.32 -2.42
N PHE A 222 8.68 5.32 -1.92
CA PHE A 222 9.94 5.12 -1.19
C PHE A 222 9.74 4.36 0.12
N ARG A 223 8.62 4.57 0.82
CA ARG A 223 8.32 3.89 2.08
C ARG A 223 7.99 2.42 1.90
N ARG A 224 7.38 2.06 0.78
CA ARG A 224 7.00 0.68 0.47
C ARG A 224 8.13 -0.08 -0.19
N LEU A 225 8.77 0.54 -1.17
CA LEU A 225 9.74 -0.11 -2.05
C LEU A 225 11.19 0.24 -1.71
N GLY A 226 11.47 1.30 -0.94
CA GLY A 226 12.84 1.73 -0.62
C GLY A 226 13.26 1.41 0.82
N GLN A 227 12.62 2.06 1.80
CA GLN A 227 12.94 1.97 3.23
C GLN A 227 11.66 1.89 4.06
N CYS A 228 11.58 0.92 4.98
CA CYS A 228 10.52 0.93 6.00
C CYS A 228 10.66 2.16 6.91
N GLY A 229 9.65 3.04 6.90
CA GLY A 229 9.61 4.20 7.80
C GLY A 229 8.62 5.25 7.31
N VAL A 230 8.26 6.24 8.14
CA VAL A 230 7.47 7.42 7.69
C VAL A 230 8.38 8.51 7.17
N GLN A 231 9.56 8.64 7.76
CA GLN A 231 10.60 9.56 7.33
C GLN A 231 11.69 8.78 6.61
N THR A 232 12.02 9.21 5.41
CA THR A 232 13.25 8.79 4.75
C THR A 232 14.39 9.51 5.45
N GLY A 233 15.42 8.79 5.91
CA GLY A 233 16.60 9.42 6.53
C GLY A 233 17.45 10.27 5.57
N ALA A 234 17.00 10.41 4.32
CA ALA A 234 17.59 11.31 3.34
C ALA A 234 16.88 12.67 3.40
N ASP A 235 17.57 13.66 3.95
CA ASP A 235 17.23 15.06 3.77
C ASP A 235 17.45 15.48 2.30
N ALA A 236 16.82 16.57 1.86
CA ALA A 236 17.04 17.20 0.56
C ALA A 236 18.53 17.52 0.32
N THR A 237 19.27 17.81 1.38
CA THR A 237 20.72 18.12 1.34
C THR A 237 21.59 16.90 1.09
N ASP A 238 21.15 15.68 1.45
CA ASP A 238 21.96 14.46 1.33
C ASP A 238 21.72 13.78 -0.02
N LYS A 239 22.36 14.32 -1.08
CA LYS A 239 22.27 13.79 -2.45
C LYS A 239 22.59 12.29 -2.50
N ARG A 240 23.61 11.83 -1.76
CA ARG A 240 24.04 10.43 -1.76
C ARG A 240 22.98 9.50 -1.17
N LYS A 241 22.42 9.82 -0.01
CA LYS A 241 21.33 9.01 0.57
C LYS A 241 20.08 9.04 -0.31
N ARG A 242 19.76 10.18 -0.93
CA ARG A 242 18.63 10.25 -1.88
C ARG A 242 18.84 9.29 -3.05
N MET A 243 20.01 9.34 -3.71
CA MET A 243 20.36 8.40 -4.78
C MET A 243 20.21 6.95 -4.34
N GLN A 244 20.71 6.60 -3.15
CA GLN A 244 20.60 5.24 -2.63
C GLN A 244 19.14 4.82 -2.42
N ILE A 245 18.29 5.69 -1.86
CA ILE A 245 16.87 5.39 -1.65
C ILE A 245 16.14 5.21 -2.98
N TRP A 246 16.41 6.06 -3.95
CA TRP A 246 15.84 5.97 -5.29
C TRP A 246 16.26 4.68 -6.00
N ASN A 247 17.55 4.37 -6.00
CA ASN A 247 18.06 3.14 -6.59
C ASN A 247 17.42 1.89 -5.95
N ASN A 248 17.36 1.83 -4.63
CA ASN A 248 16.70 0.72 -3.93
C ASN A 248 15.21 0.63 -4.29
N THR A 249 14.53 1.78 -4.37
CA THR A 249 13.11 1.85 -4.72
C THR A 249 12.84 1.33 -6.12
N LEU A 250 13.65 1.74 -7.10
CA LEU A 250 13.53 1.32 -8.49
C LEU A 250 13.92 -0.15 -8.68
N GLN A 251 14.98 -0.62 -8.03
CA GLN A 251 15.38 -2.03 -8.05
C GLN A 251 14.26 -2.94 -7.49
N ASN A 252 13.66 -2.54 -6.38
CA ASN A 252 12.56 -3.30 -5.78
C ASN A 252 11.27 -3.17 -6.62
N LEU A 253 11.04 -2.00 -7.23
CA LEU A 253 9.93 -1.81 -8.17
C LEU A 253 10.04 -2.73 -9.38
N ALA A 254 11.24 -2.97 -9.92
CA ALA A 254 11.45 -3.86 -11.06
C ALA A 254 11.06 -5.31 -10.77
N SER A 255 10.99 -5.69 -9.49
CA SER A 255 10.49 -7.00 -9.06
C SER A 255 8.96 -7.09 -8.97
N CYS A 256 8.25 -5.99 -9.22
CA CYS A 256 6.79 -5.89 -9.14
C CYS A 256 6.21 -5.49 -10.50
N VAL A 257 4.98 -5.91 -10.78
CA VAL A 257 4.19 -5.37 -11.88
C VAL A 257 3.52 -4.07 -11.42
N PRO A 258 3.89 -2.89 -11.97
CA PRO A 258 3.24 -1.64 -11.63
C PRO A 258 1.90 -1.51 -12.35
N ILE A 259 0.86 -1.18 -11.60
CA ILE A 259 -0.46 -0.80 -12.12
C ILE A 259 -0.64 0.69 -11.89
N LEU A 260 -0.83 1.47 -12.94
CA LEU A 260 -1.24 2.87 -12.83
C LEU A 260 -2.77 2.90 -12.92
N VAL A 261 -3.45 3.19 -11.81
CA VAL A 261 -4.92 3.04 -11.74
C VAL A 261 -5.71 3.95 -12.67
N ASP A 262 -5.08 5.04 -13.12
CA ASP A 262 -5.66 5.99 -14.08
C ASP A 262 -5.32 5.61 -15.55
N HIS A 263 -4.54 4.55 -15.77
CA HIS A 263 -3.98 4.14 -17.06
C HIS A 263 -4.33 2.69 -17.40
N GLN A 264 -5.29 2.54 -18.30
CA GLN A 264 -5.93 1.26 -18.62
C GLN A 264 -5.00 0.20 -19.20
N GLU A 265 -3.96 0.63 -19.91
CA GLU A 265 -2.93 -0.19 -20.54
C GLU A 265 -2.12 -0.99 -19.50
N THR A 266 -1.95 -0.47 -18.29
CA THR A 266 -1.17 -1.15 -17.24
C THR A 266 -1.86 -2.37 -16.67
N PHE A 267 -3.20 -2.44 -16.77
CA PHE A 267 -3.95 -3.62 -16.38
C PHE A 267 -3.64 -4.82 -17.30
N SER A 268 -3.43 -4.60 -18.60
CA SER A 268 -3.05 -5.66 -19.55
C SER A 268 -1.74 -6.34 -19.12
N ALA A 269 -0.76 -5.55 -18.67
CA ALA A 269 0.50 -6.08 -18.15
C ALA A 269 0.28 -6.95 -16.91
N ALA A 270 -0.57 -6.51 -15.97
CA ALA A 270 -0.92 -7.29 -14.78
C ALA A 270 -1.62 -8.61 -15.14
N VAL A 271 -2.57 -8.59 -16.10
CA VAL A 271 -3.23 -9.80 -16.62
C VAL A 271 -2.23 -10.77 -17.25
N LYS A 272 -1.24 -10.28 -18.00
CA LYS A 272 -0.22 -11.12 -18.62
C LYS A 272 0.67 -11.83 -17.59
N HIS A 273 0.88 -11.23 -16.42
CA HIS A 273 1.70 -11.82 -15.35
C HIS A 273 0.88 -12.68 -14.38
N PHE A 274 -0.41 -12.37 -14.20
CA PHE A 274 -1.33 -13.05 -13.28
C PHE A 274 -2.72 -13.27 -13.92
N PRO A 275 -2.83 -14.13 -14.95
CA PRO A 275 -4.06 -14.34 -15.72
C PRO A 275 -5.28 -14.77 -14.87
N GLN A 276 -5.06 -15.51 -13.79
CA GLN A 276 -6.08 -15.92 -12.82
C GLN A 276 -6.78 -14.76 -12.09
N PHE A 277 -6.19 -13.56 -12.08
CA PHE A 277 -6.80 -12.34 -11.52
C PHE A 277 -7.32 -11.39 -12.61
N LYS A 278 -7.54 -11.89 -13.83
CA LYS A 278 -7.99 -11.08 -14.98
C LYS A 278 -9.22 -10.23 -14.65
N GLN A 279 -10.23 -10.80 -13.99
CA GLN A 279 -11.45 -10.09 -13.66
C GLN A 279 -11.20 -8.98 -12.62
N ALA A 280 -10.38 -9.23 -11.59
CA ALA A 280 -9.99 -8.19 -10.63
C ALA A 280 -9.32 -6.99 -11.32
N PHE A 281 -8.37 -7.22 -12.24
CA PHE A 281 -7.69 -6.12 -12.91
C PHE A 281 -8.60 -5.38 -13.89
N TRP A 282 -9.46 -6.08 -14.63
CA TRP A 282 -10.39 -5.40 -15.54
C TRP A 282 -11.52 -4.68 -14.83
N HIS A 283 -11.97 -5.14 -13.66
CA HIS A 283 -12.95 -4.42 -12.86
C HIS A 283 -12.44 -3.05 -12.42
N MET A 284 -11.13 -2.89 -12.19
CA MET A 284 -10.53 -1.58 -11.89
C MET A 284 -10.77 -0.54 -13.00
N LYS A 285 -10.97 -0.93 -14.26
CA LYS A 285 -11.30 0.01 -15.35
C LYS A 285 -12.64 0.70 -15.18
N LYS A 286 -13.58 0.05 -14.49
CA LYS A 286 -14.93 0.56 -14.26
C LYS A 286 -14.99 1.47 -13.03
N GLU A 287 -13.95 1.44 -12.19
CA GLU A 287 -13.86 2.22 -10.97
C GLU A 287 -13.54 3.68 -11.30
N LYS A 288 -14.27 4.59 -10.68
CA LYS A 288 -14.01 6.03 -10.77
C LYS A 288 -13.20 6.46 -9.56
N PHE A 289 -11.94 6.78 -9.77
CA PHE A 289 -11.10 7.38 -8.75
C PHE A 289 -11.22 8.92 -8.80
N ASN A 290 -11.08 9.63 -7.67
CA ASN A 290 -11.27 11.10 -7.54
C ASN A 290 -12.71 11.65 -7.66
N LEU A 291 -13.73 10.89 -7.28
CA LEU A 291 -15.06 11.49 -7.06
C LEU A 291 -15.13 12.25 -5.72
N ASN A 292 -14.06 12.96 -5.32
CA ASN A 292 -14.14 13.83 -4.16
C ASN A 292 -15.11 14.97 -4.51
N SER A 293 -16.40 14.77 -4.20
CA SER A 293 -17.36 15.85 -4.10
C SER A 293 -16.99 16.63 -2.85
N TYR A 294 -16.31 17.73 -3.08
CA TYR A 294 -16.03 18.69 -2.04
C TYR A 294 -17.38 19.32 -1.62
N PRO A 295 -17.83 19.19 -0.36
CA PRO A 295 -18.94 20.01 0.12
C PRO A 295 -18.65 21.47 -0.26
N LYS A 296 -19.63 22.07 -0.95
CA LYS A 296 -19.62 23.48 -1.30
C LYS A 296 -19.75 24.32 -0.03
#